data_AF-A0A0C2J4V6-F1
#
_entry.id   AF-A0A0C2J4V6-F1
#
_cell.length_a   1.000
_cell.length_b   1.000
_cell.length_c   1.000
_cell.angle_alpha   90.00
_cell.angle_beta   90.00
_cell.angle_gamma   90.00
#
_symmetry.space_group_name_H-M   'P 1'
#
loop_
_entity.id
_entity.type
_entity.pdbx_description
1 polymer ?
#
loop_
_entity_poly.entity_id
_entity_poly.type
_entity_poly.pdbx_seq_one_letter_code
_entity_poly.pdbx_strand_id
1 'polypeptide(L)'
;MDLSRKVIECGFQKSPSYDDLLQSDKILKCCDDETKADLDSSGDSLSAELRTEIEVVRHDDCISIEQSFKDCISSDHRREAEQYFQRRYNYLRIRLHRRQLK
;
A
#
# COMPACT_ATOMS: atom_id res chain seq x y z
N MET A 1 -6.45 -13.28 -6.72
CA MET A 1 -7.33 -12.09 -6.78
C MET A 1 -7.28 -11.23 -5.51
N ASP A 2 -6.42 -11.50 -4.53
CA ASP A 2 -6.43 -10.82 -3.22
C ASP A 2 -5.27 -9.83 -2.99
N LEU A 3 -4.12 -10.03 -3.67
CA LEU A 3 -2.91 -9.23 -3.46
C LEU A 3 -3.12 -7.73 -3.77
N SER A 4 -3.67 -7.41 -4.96
CA SER A 4 -3.88 -6.01 -5.34
C SER A 4 -4.80 -5.27 -4.37
N ARG A 5 -5.85 -5.92 -3.86
CA ARG A 5 -6.73 -5.32 -2.84
C ARG A 5 -5.97 -5.03 -1.55
N LYS A 6 -5.21 -6.01 -1.03
CA LYS A 6 -4.43 -5.86 0.20
C LYS A 6 -3.41 -4.75 0.12
N VAL A 7 -2.66 -4.66 -0.99
CA VAL A 7 -1.68 -3.59 -1.23
C VAL A 7 -2.34 -2.22 -1.23
N ILE A 8 -3.48 -2.09 -1.92
CA ILE A 8 -4.25 -0.84 -1.97
C ILE A 8 -4.75 -0.44 -0.58
N GLU A 9 -5.40 -1.37 0.13
CA GLU A 9 -5.92 -1.12 1.47
C GLU A 9 -4.79 -0.72 2.44
N CYS A 10 -3.66 -1.42 2.40
CA CYS A 10 -2.47 -1.10 3.18
C CYS A 10 -1.96 0.31 2.87
N GLY A 11 -1.84 0.69 1.59
CA GLY A 11 -1.41 2.03 1.20
C GLY A 11 -2.32 3.14 1.73
N PHE A 12 -3.63 3.01 1.50
CA PHE A 12 -4.61 3.97 2.01
C PHE A 12 -4.61 4.08 3.54
N GLN A 13 -4.32 2.99 4.25
CA GLN A 13 -4.22 2.99 5.72
C GLN A 13 -2.94 3.67 6.21
N LYS A 14 -1.78 3.35 5.61
CA LYS A 14 -0.46 3.87 5.99
C LYS A 14 -0.25 5.33 5.55
N SER A 15 -1.00 5.81 4.57
CA SER A 15 -0.95 7.22 4.16
C SER A 15 -1.90 8.11 4.99
N PRO A 16 -1.46 9.28 5.48
CA PRO A 16 -2.31 10.25 6.14
C PRO A 16 -3.10 11.15 5.18
N SER A 17 -2.66 11.31 3.93
CA SER A 17 -3.29 12.18 2.92
C SER A 17 -3.16 11.59 1.51
N TYR A 18 -3.91 12.17 0.56
CA TYR A 18 -3.81 11.85 -0.86
C TYR A 18 -2.42 12.13 -1.43
N ASP A 19 -1.85 13.30 -1.11
CA ASP A 19 -0.51 13.65 -1.58
C ASP A 19 0.55 12.69 -1.04
N ASP A 20 0.46 12.28 0.23
CA ASP A 20 1.37 11.28 0.78
C ASP A 20 1.19 9.91 0.10
N LEU A 21 -0.04 9.51 -0.22
CA LEU A 21 -0.30 8.26 -0.95
C LEU A 21 0.38 8.25 -2.33
N LEU A 22 0.43 9.39 -3.02
CA LEU A 22 1.07 9.51 -4.33
C LEU A 22 2.60 9.65 -4.25
N GLN A 23 3.11 10.42 -3.30
CA GLN A 23 4.51 10.83 -3.28
C GLN A 23 5.39 9.90 -2.43
N SER A 24 4.81 9.08 -1.55
CA SER A 24 5.58 8.14 -0.73
C SER A 24 5.78 6.78 -1.40
N ASP A 25 6.66 5.97 -0.80
CA ASP A 25 6.97 4.59 -1.15
C ASP A 25 6.07 3.57 -0.42
N LYS A 26 4.95 4.02 0.17
CA LYS A 26 4.12 3.17 1.03
C LYS A 26 3.44 2.05 0.28
N ILE A 27 3.03 2.28 -0.97
CA ILE A 27 2.41 1.25 -1.81
C ILE A 27 3.45 0.19 -2.17
N LEU A 28 4.65 0.61 -2.59
CA LEU A 28 5.78 -0.30 -2.82
C LEU A 28 6.08 -1.16 -1.58
N LYS A 29 6.24 -0.53 -0.41
CA LYS A 29 6.45 -1.26 0.86
C LYS A 29 5.32 -2.23 1.20
N CYS A 30 4.06 -1.83 0.99
CA CYS A 30 2.93 -2.73 1.19
C CYS A 30 2.98 -3.93 0.24
N CYS A 31 3.38 -3.74 -1.01
CA CYS A 31 3.55 -4.84 -1.95
C CYS A 31 4.71 -5.76 -1.54
N ASP A 32 5.86 -5.20 -1.19
CA ASP A 32 7.02 -5.97 -0.72
C ASP A 32 6.66 -6.78 0.54
N ASP A 33 5.98 -6.18 1.53
CA ASP A 33 5.58 -6.85 2.77
C ASP A 33 4.63 -8.04 2.49
N GLU A 34 3.61 -7.84 1.66
CA GLU A 34 2.61 -8.87 1.33
C GLU A 34 3.22 -10.02 0.53
N THR A 35 4.04 -9.70 -0.47
CA THR A 35 4.65 -10.72 -1.34
C THR A 35 5.85 -11.42 -0.70
N LYS A 36 6.51 -10.79 0.27
CA LYS A 36 7.57 -11.42 1.06
C LYS A 36 7.03 -12.53 1.96
N ALA A 37 5.83 -12.37 2.51
CA ALA A 37 5.18 -13.43 3.28
C ALA A 37 4.98 -14.71 2.45
N ASP A 38 4.62 -14.56 1.16
CA ASP A 38 4.48 -15.69 0.24
C ASP A 38 5.83 -16.35 -0.07
N LEU A 39 6.90 -15.55 -0.27
CA LEU A 39 8.25 -16.10 -0.48
C LEU A 39 8.77 -16.83 0.78
N ASP A 40 8.59 -16.24 1.95
CA ASP A 40 9.03 -16.83 3.21
C ASP A 40 8.24 -18.11 3.55
N SER A 41 6.96 -18.18 3.15
CA SER A 41 6.14 -19.40 3.29
C SER A 41 6.56 -20.54 2.36
N SER A 42 7.30 -20.22 1.30
CA SER A 42 7.81 -21.19 0.32
C SER A 42 9.06 -21.96 0.82
N GLY A 43 9.55 -21.63 2.02
CA GLY A 43 10.44 -22.43 2.89
C GLY A 43 11.62 -23.16 2.25
N ASP A 44 12.86 -22.69 2.50
CA ASP A 44 14.18 -23.37 2.44
C ASP A 44 14.54 -24.27 1.23
N SER A 45 13.65 -24.46 0.25
CA SER A 45 13.86 -25.35 -0.90
C SER A 45 14.54 -24.66 -2.08
N LEU A 46 14.75 -23.35 -1.98
CA LEU A 46 15.36 -22.53 -3.04
C LEU A 46 16.84 -22.32 -2.74
N SER A 47 17.69 -22.46 -3.75
CA SER A 47 19.10 -22.03 -3.63
C SER A 47 19.17 -20.53 -3.36
N ALA A 48 20.27 -20.08 -2.76
CA ALA A 48 20.48 -18.65 -2.47
C ALA A 48 20.43 -17.78 -3.74
N GLU A 49 20.94 -18.31 -4.86
CA GLU A 49 20.91 -17.64 -6.16
C GLU A 49 19.48 -17.49 -6.67
N LEU A 50 18.69 -18.57 -6.68
CA LEU A 50 17.30 -18.55 -7.14
C LEU A 50 16.42 -17.67 -6.23
N ARG A 51 16.69 -17.66 -4.92
CA ARG A 51 16.02 -16.76 -3.98
C ARG A 51 16.29 -15.29 -4.32
N THR A 52 17.54 -14.95 -4.62
CA THR A 52 17.93 -13.59 -5.03
C THR A 52 17.23 -13.17 -6.32
N GLU A 53 17.21 -14.05 -7.33
CA GLU A 53 16.51 -13.78 -8.59
C GLU A 53 15.01 -13.53 -8.37
N ILE A 54 14.35 -14.35 -7.54
CA ILE A 54 12.94 -14.18 -7.22
C ILE A 54 12.70 -12.86 -6.47
N GLU A 55 13.58 -12.48 -5.54
CA GLU A 55 13.47 -11.21 -4.82
C GLU A 55 13.60 -10.00 -5.76
N VAL A 56 14.47 -10.07 -6.77
CA VAL A 56 14.60 -9.02 -7.79
C VAL A 56 13.33 -8.91 -8.64
N VAL A 57 12.85 -10.03 -9.19
CA VAL A 57 11.63 -10.03 -10.02
C VAL A 57 10.43 -9.53 -9.21
N ARG A 58 10.28 -9.97 -7.96
CA ARG A 58 9.22 -9.53 -7.07
C ARG A 58 9.27 -8.02 -6.82
N HIS A 59 10.46 -7.48 -6.61
CA HIS A 59 10.63 -6.04 -6.39
C HIS A 59 10.23 -5.23 -7.63
N ASP A 60 10.66 -5.66 -8.82
CA ASP A 60 10.30 -5.01 -10.09
C ASP A 60 8.79 -5.05 -10.34
N ASP A 61 8.14 -6.19 -10.05
CA ASP A 61 6.68 -6.31 -10.12
C ASP A 61 5.98 -5.34 -9.15
N CYS A 62 6.50 -5.19 -7.93
CA CYS A 62 5.96 -4.25 -6.97
C CYS A 62 6.12 -2.78 -7.38
N ILE A 63 7.22 -2.41 -8.05
CA ILE A 63 7.37 -1.09 -8.67
C ILE A 63 6.31 -0.87 -9.74
N SER A 64 6.09 -1.88 -10.60
CA SER A 64 5.06 -1.81 -11.65
C SER A 64 3.64 -1.65 -11.08
N ILE A 65 3.32 -2.38 -10.01
CA ILE A 65 2.05 -2.28 -9.29
C ILE A 65 1.90 -0.89 -8.67
N GLU A 66 2.94 -0.36 -8.02
CA GLU A 66 2.90 0.98 -7.44
C GLU A 66 2.61 2.04 -8.50
N GLN A 67 3.33 2.01 -9.62
CA GLN A 67 3.16 2.98 -10.68
C GLN A 67 1.76 2.88 -11.28
N SER A 68 1.29 1.67 -11.61
CA SER A 68 -0.04 1.44 -12.16
C SER A 68 -1.14 1.93 -11.21
N PHE A 69 -0.96 1.72 -9.91
CA PHE A 69 -1.87 2.20 -8.89
C PHE A 69 -1.88 3.73 -8.84
N LYS A 70 -0.71 4.38 -8.76
CA LYS A 70 -0.58 5.85 -8.73
C LYS A 70 -1.19 6.49 -9.97
N ASP A 71 -0.99 5.90 -11.13
CA ASP A 71 -1.59 6.34 -12.39
C ASP A 71 -3.12 6.23 -12.30
N CYS A 72 -3.65 5.07 -11.93
CA CYS A 72 -5.08 4.83 -11.80
C CYS A 72 -5.77 5.79 -10.80
N ILE A 73 -5.17 6.02 -9.64
CA ILE A 73 -5.76 6.92 -8.65
C ILE A 73 -5.60 8.39 -9.02
N SER A 74 -4.60 8.75 -9.83
CA SER A 74 -4.41 10.14 -10.25
C SER A 74 -5.26 10.52 -11.46
N SER A 75 -5.60 9.56 -12.34
CA SER A 75 -6.47 9.76 -13.49
C SER A 75 -7.94 9.55 -13.16
N ASP A 76 -8.31 8.32 -12.75
CA ASP A 76 -9.69 7.85 -12.82
C ASP A 76 -10.40 7.91 -11.47
N HIS A 77 -9.64 7.83 -10.37
CA HIS A 77 -10.18 7.72 -9.01
C HIS A 77 -9.72 8.82 -8.06
N ARG A 78 -9.23 9.94 -8.60
CA ARG A 78 -8.69 11.04 -7.80
C ARG A 78 -9.70 11.58 -6.81
N ARG A 79 -10.91 11.84 -7.29
CA ARG A 79 -11.98 12.44 -6.47
C ARG A 79 -12.37 11.51 -5.32
N GLU A 80 -12.50 10.22 -5.59
CA GLU A 80 -12.85 9.20 -4.62
C GLU A 80 -11.77 9.05 -3.55
N ALA A 81 -10.50 9.07 -3.96
CA ALA A 81 -9.36 9.01 -3.05
C ALA A 81 -9.28 10.25 -2.16
N GLU A 82 -9.41 11.46 -2.72
CA GLU A 82 -9.46 12.71 -1.95
C GLU A 82 -10.62 12.71 -0.94
N GLN A 83 -11.82 12.27 -1.36
CA GLN A 83 -12.98 12.15 -0.48
C GLN A 83 -12.77 11.13 0.65
N TYR A 84 -12.08 10.02 0.38
CA TYR A 84 -11.71 9.06 1.41
C TYR A 84 -10.88 9.72 2.51
N PHE A 85 -9.81 10.44 2.15
CA PHE A 85 -8.95 11.12 3.12
C PHE A 85 -9.68 12.23 3.87
N GLN A 86 -10.54 13.00 3.19
CA GLN A 86 -11.36 14.02 3.83
C GLN A 86 -12.31 13.41 4.89
N ARG A 87 -12.99 12.30 4.56
CA ARG A 87 -13.86 11.58 5.50
C ARG A 87 -13.08 11.04 6.70
N ARG A 88 -11.91 10.44 6.45
CA ARG A 88 -11.03 9.91 7.51
C ARG A 88 -10.56 11.02 8.46
N TYR A 89 -10.13 12.16 7.93
CA TYR A 89 -9.72 13.31 8.72
C TYR A 89 -10.87 13.82 9.61
N ASN A 90 -12.06 14.00 9.04
CA ASN A 90 -13.24 14.46 9.78
C ASN A 90 -13.61 13.50 10.92
N TYR A 91 -13.56 12.19 10.66
CA TYR A 91 -13.81 11.17 11.67
C TYR A 91 -12.81 11.25 12.83
N LEU A 92 -11.50 11.32 12.53
CA LEU A 92 -10.45 11.42 13.54
C LEU A 92 -10.59 12.71 14.37
N ARG A 93 -10.89 13.84 13.73
CA ARG A 93 -11.12 15.13 14.39
C ARG A 93 -12.27 15.05 15.41
N ILE A 94 -13.42 14.49 15.00
CA ILE A 94 -14.58 14.30 15.90
C ILE A 94 -14.20 13.40 17.08
N ARG A 95 -13.46 12.31 16.81
CA ARG A 95 -13.07 11.35 17.84
C ARG A 95 -12.12 11.94 18.88
N LEU A 96 -11.17 12.78 18.45
CA LEU A 96 -10.25 13.49 19.35
C LEU A 96 -10.98 14.52 20.21
N HIS A 97 -11.88 15.31 19.63
CA HIS A 97 -12.67 16.29 20.38
C HIS A 97 -13.52 15.63 21.49
N ARG A 98 -14.15 14.48 21.19
CA ARG A 98 -14.91 13.71 22.20
C ARG A 98 -14.06 13.15 23.34
N ARG A 99 -12.76 12.90 23.12
CA ARG A 99 -11.84 12.41 24.16
C ARG A 99 -11.38 13.53 25.10
N GLN A 100 -11.34 14.78 24.63
CA GLN A 100 -10.96 15.95 25.44
C GLN A 100 -12.10 16.46 26.34
N LEU A 101 -13.34 16.04 26.08
CA LEU A 101 -14.53 16.39 26.87
C LEU A 101 -14.87 15.37 27.98
N LYS A 102 -14.03 14.34 28.17
CA LYS A 102 -14.13 13.34 29.23
C LYS A 102 -12.96 13.50 30.19
#